data_AF-A0A2I0VD03-F1
#
_entry.id   AF-A0A2I0VD03-F1
#
_cell.length_a   1.000
_cell.length_b   1.000
_cell.length_c   1.000
_cell.angle_alpha   90.00
_cell.angle_beta   90.00
_cell.angle_gamma   90.00
#
_symmetry.space_group_name_H-M   'P 1'
#
loop_
_entity.id
_entity.type
_entity.pdbx_description
1 polymer ?
#
loop_
_entity_poly.entity_id
_entity_poly.type
_entity_poly.pdbx_seq_one_letter_code
_entity_poly.pdbx_strand_id
1 'polypeptide(L)' 'MKKAPTQTNNTDCGMSVCKYMENIIRQNNSSWMQRTDWQEKIPKYRAEFEYGLFCAAMK' A
#
# COMPACT_ATOMS: atom_id res chain seq x y z
N MET A 1 -18.14 -12.15 -1.03
CA MET A 1 -17.33 -10.96 -0.66
C MET A 1 -16.04 -10.97 -1.46
N LYS A 2 -15.73 -9.91 -2.20
CA LYS A 2 -14.45 -9.81 -2.93
C LYS A 2 -13.36 -9.41 -1.94
N LYS A 3 -12.33 -10.23 -1.80
CA LYS A 3 -11.31 -10.11 -0.75
C LYS A 3 -10.29 -9.03 -1.12
N ALA A 4 -9.88 -8.22 -0.15
CA ALA A 4 -8.76 -7.31 -0.32
C ALA A 4 -7.47 -8.10 -0.65
N PRO A 5 -6.52 -7.52 -1.39
CA PRO A 5 -5.24 -8.18 -1.67
C PRO A 5 -4.54 -8.51 -0.35
N THR A 6 -4.01 -9.72 -0.18
CA THR A 6 -3.30 -10.12 1.04
C THR A 6 -1.81 -10.16 0.80
N GLN A 7 -1.03 -9.87 1.85
CA GLN A 7 0.41 -10.16 1.82
C GLN A 7 0.69 -11.66 1.72
N THR A 8 1.84 -12.02 1.16
CA THR A 8 2.31 -13.42 1.08
C THR A 8 3.53 -13.70 1.95
N ASN A 9 3.99 -12.71 2.72
CA ASN A 9 5.10 -12.83 3.65
C ASN A 9 4.74 -12.29 5.05
N ASN A 10 5.71 -12.31 5.96
CA ASN A 10 5.56 -11.91 7.36
C ASN A 10 6.10 -10.50 7.68
N THR A 11 6.53 -9.72 6.67
CA THR A 11 7.18 -8.41 6.89
C THR A 11 6.48 -7.23 6.22
N ASP A 12 5.52 -7.46 5.32
CA ASP A 12 4.86 -6.42 4.52
C ASP A 12 3.50 -5.94 5.07
N CYS A 13 3.15 -6.33 6.29
CA CYS A 13 1.81 -6.09 6.83
C CYS A 13 1.55 -4.58 6.99
N GLY A 14 2.53 -3.84 7.52
CA GLY A 14 2.45 -2.39 7.67
C GLY A 14 2.29 -1.68 6.33
N MET A 15 3.05 -2.10 5.31
CA MET A 15 2.95 -1.52 3.96
C MET A 15 1.60 -1.82 3.31
N SER A 16 1.08 -3.03 3.50
CA SER A 16 -0.26 -3.40 3.03
C SER A 16 -1.34 -2.51 3.66
N VAL A 17 -1.26 -2.27 4.97
CA VAL A 17 -2.17 -1.34 5.68
C VAL A 17 -2.06 0.09 5.14
N CYS A 18 -0.85 0.62 4.97
CA CYS A 18 -0.65 1.96 4.40
C CYS A 18 -1.30 2.09 3.01
N LYS A 19 -1.15 1.08 2.14
CA LYS A 19 -1.77 1.10 0.81
C LYS A 19 -3.28 0.94 0.86
N TYR A 20 -3.85 0.17 1.81
CA TYR A 20 -5.30 0.15 2.00
C TYR A 20 -5.81 1.54 2.37
N MET A 21 -5.15 2.21 3.32
CA MET A 21 -5.54 3.55 3.77
C MET A 21 -5.44 4.58 2.64
N GLU A 22 -4.36 4.56 1.86
CA GLU A 22 -4.24 5.39 0.68
C GLU A 22 -5.39 5.13 -0.32
N ASN A 23 -5.71 3.87 -0.58
CA ASN A 23 -6.76 3.51 -1.53
C ASN A 23 -8.16 3.95 -1.05
N ILE A 24 -8.49 3.72 0.22
CA ILE A 24 -9.79 4.05 0.79
C ILE A 24 -9.93 5.56 0.97
N ILE A 25 -8.94 6.21 1.58
CA ILE A 25 -9.04 7.62 1.99
C ILE A 25 -8.68 8.57 0.84
N ARG A 26 -7.57 8.33 0.13
CA ARG A 26 -7.10 9.25 -0.90
C ARG A 26 -7.79 9.02 -2.24
N GLN A 27 -8.03 7.76 -2.61
CA GLN A 27 -8.61 7.42 -3.92
C GLN A 27 -10.13 7.23 -3.87
N ASN A 28 -10.74 7.28 -2.67
CA ASN A 28 -12.15 6.96 -2.44
C ASN A 28 -12.59 5.66 -3.13
N ASN A 29 -11.68 4.68 -3.18
CA ASN A 29 -11.86 3.46 -3.97
C ASN A 29 -11.86 2.23 -3.05
N SER A 30 -13.03 1.65 -2.84
CA SER A 30 -13.21 0.41 -2.07
C SER A 30 -13.24 -0.85 -2.94
N SER A 31 -13.03 -0.72 -4.26
CA SER A 31 -12.99 -1.86 -5.17
C SER A 31 -11.62 -2.54 -5.17
N TRP A 32 -11.62 -3.80 -4.73
CA TRP A 32 -10.42 -4.65 -4.67
C TRP A 32 -10.22 -5.50 -5.93
N MET A 33 -11.09 -5.38 -6.94
CA MET A 33 -11.16 -6.29 -8.10
C MET A 33 -9.94 -6.26 -9.04
N GLN A 34 -9.16 -5.18 -9.03
CA GLN A 34 -8.10 -4.94 -10.00
C GLN A 34 -6.69 -4.98 -9.38
N ARG A 35 -6.56 -5.50 -8.15
CA ARG A 35 -5.40 -5.23 -7.29
C ARG A 35 -4.65 -6.49 -6.86
N THR A 36 -4.60 -7.50 -7.72
CA THR A 36 -3.94 -8.80 -7.45
C THR A 36 -2.41 -8.73 -7.41
N ASP A 37 -1.82 -7.65 -7.90
CA ASP A 37 -0.37 -7.46 -8.07
C ASP A 37 0.29 -6.64 -6.94
N TRP A 38 -0.43 -6.39 -5.85
CA TRP A 38 0.05 -5.51 -4.79
C TRP A 38 1.33 -5.98 -4.13
N GLN A 39 1.43 -7.28 -3.84
CA GLN A 39 2.60 -7.86 -3.19
C GLN A 39 3.87 -7.71 -4.05
N GLU A 40 3.76 -7.89 -5.36
CA GLU A 40 4.86 -7.68 -6.31
C GLU A 40 5.32 -6.23 -6.35
N LYS A 41 4.40 -5.29 -6.09
CA LYS A 41 4.66 -3.84 -6.07
C LYS A 41 5.10 -3.32 -4.70
N ILE A 42 5.09 -4.11 -3.64
CA ILE A 42 5.49 -3.65 -2.29
C ILE A 42 6.89 -3.02 -2.27
N PRO A 43 7.93 -3.56 -2.94
CA PRO A 43 9.25 -2.92 -2.96
C PRO A 43 9.20 -1.47 -3.46
N LYS A 44 8.41 -1.21 -4.51
CA LYS A 44 8.17 0.15 -5.02
C LYS A 44 7.42 1.00 -4.00
N TYR A 45 6.37 0.47 -3.39
CA TYR A 45 5.60 1.21 -2.38
C TYR A 45 6.43 1.54 -1.14
N ARG A 46 7.37 0.67 -0.74
CA ARG A 46 8.32 0.94 0.36
C ARG A 46 9.20 2.14 0.02
N ALA A 47 9.79 2.16 -1.18
CA ALA A 47 10.62 3.28 -1.63
C ALA A 47 9.83 4.60 -1.71
N GLU A 48 8.59 4.57 -2.24
CA GLU A 48 7.71 5.74 -2.29
C GLU A 48 7.38 6.27 -0.88
N PHE A 49 7.11 5.37 0.07
CA PHE A 49 6.81 5.73 1.45
C PHE A 49 8.02 6.34 2.16
N GLU A 50 9.20 5.73 2.04
CA GLU A 50 10.44 6.25 2.61
C GLU A 50 10.81 7.62 2.04
N TYR A 51 10.72 7.80 0.73
CA TYR A 51 10.95 9.10 0.09
C TYR A 51 9.96 10.15 0.60
N GLY A 52 8.68 9.79 0.76
CA GLY A 52 7.67 10.68 1.33
C GLY A 52 8.01 11.13 2.75
N LEU A 53 8.47 10.21 3.61
CA LEU A 53 8.92 10.53 4.96
C LEU A 53 10.16 11.45 4.94
N PHE A 54 11.14 11.15 4.10
CA PHE A 54 12.34 11.96 3.94
C PHE A 54 12.01 13.40 3.53
N CYS A 55 11.17 13.58 2.51
CA CYS A 55 10.72 14.91 2.08
C CYS A 55 9.91 15.64 3.15
N ALA A 56 9.14 14.93 3.98
CA ALA A 56 8.38 15.53 5.07
C ALA A 56 9.30 15.96 6.23
N ALA A 57 10.37 15.20 6.50
CA ALA A 57 11.32 15.50 7.57
C ALA A 57 12.29 16.65 7.23
N MET A 58 12.49 16.95 5.94
CA MET A 58 13.30 18.09 5.49
C MET A 58 12.53 19.41 5.41
N LYS A 59 11.24 19.42 5.77
CA LYS A 59 10.42 20.64 5.90
C LYS A 59 10.42 21.15 7.32
#